data_AF-A0A524E0N4-F1
#
_entry.id   AF-A0A524E0N4-F1
#
_cell.length_a   1.000
_cell.length_b   1.000
_cell.length_c   1.000
_cell.angle_alpha   90.00
_cell.angle_beta   90.00
_cell.angle_gamma   90.00
#
_symmetry.space_group_name_H-M   'P 1'
#
loop_
_entity.id
_entity.type
_entity.pdbx_description
1 polymer ?
#
loop_
_entity_poly.entity_id
_entity_poly.type
_entity_poly.pdbx_seq_one_letter_code
_entity_poly.pdbx_strand_id
1 'polypeptide(L)'
;MTEKKKYSFKCAEQNCPDRVCCTRPHVNVTFGDLSRWATQNYLNHILHGITLNLEEAEEKGMTLSTLRKPLSKDTDQTACVFFDEEANACRIRFSRPISCRTFPLEHDGEKFYVTDKECAGIGKGEVTREALREAKQLAEKEYEERVETITALPAVYSVIMGQMLRQSAEAMKNLSDEDRKKLDEIMSKREQEDASKSDDSD
;
A
#
# COMPACT_ATOMS: atom_id res chain seq x y z
N MET A 1 -17.45 30.75 -23.24
CA MET A 1 -16.69 29.49 -23.32
C MET A 1 -15.56 29.55 -22.31
N THR A 2 -15.69 28.88 -21.18
CA THR A 2 -14.67 28.87 -20.13
C THR A 2 -13.48 28.06 -20.65
N GLU A 3 -12.35 28.71 -20.92
CA GLU A 3 -11.12 28.03 -21.34
C GLU A 3 -10.79 26.94 -20.31
N LYS A 4 -10.76 25.68 -20.75
CA LYS A 4 -10.29 24.57 -19.91
C LYS A 4 -8.83 24.85 -19.56
N LYS A 5 -8.57 25.24 -18.31
CA LYS A 5 -7.21 25.44 -17.81
C LYS A 5 -6.39 24.17 -18.07
N LYS A 6 -5.25 24.30 -18.74
CA LYS A 6 -4.30 23.20 -18.95
C LYS A 6 -3.79 22.74 -17.60
N TYR A 7 -3.66 21.42 -17.42
CA TYR A 7 -3.08 20.85 -16.21
C TYR A 7 -1.65 21.38 -16.00
N SER A 8 -1.36 21.85 -14.79
CA SER A 8 -0.03 22.22 -14.34
C SER A 8 0.14 21.81 -12.89
N PHE A 9 1.33 21.33 -12.55
CA PHE A 9 1.62 20.85 -11.21
C PHE A 9 3.08 21.06 -10.83
N LYS A 10 3.29 21.56 -9.62
CA LYS A 10 4.60 21.61 -8.97
C LYS A 10 4.43 21.24 -7.50
N CYS A 11 5.00 20.11 -7.10
CA CYS A 11 5.01 19.69 -5.71
C CYS A 11 5.66 20.78 -4.84
N ALA A 12 4.98 21.19 -3.76
CA ALA A 12 5.51 22.16 -2.81
C ALA A 12 6.60 21.58 -1.88
N GLU A 13 6.91 20.28 -2.02
CA GLU A 13 7.86 19.54 -1.19
C GLU A 13 7.67 19.87 0.28
N GLN A 14 8.73 20.10 1.09
CA GLN A 14 8.68 20.38 2.53
C GLN A 14 7.76 21.55 2.93
N ASN A 15 7.42 22.42 1.98
CA ASN A 15 6.56 23.58 2.19
C ASN A 15 5.08 23.31 1.89
N CYS A 16 4.68 22.06 1.65
CA CYS A 16 3.29 21.71 1.41
C CYS A 16 2.47 21.82 2.72
N PRO A 17 1.42 22.65 2.77
CA PRO A 17 0.63 22.85 3.99
C PRO A 17 -0.26 21.65 4.31
N ASP A 18 -0.94 21.08 3.30
CA ASP A 18 -2.06 20.16 3.54
C ASP A 18 -1.66 18.68 3.42
N ARG A 19 -0.50 18.39 2.81
CA ARG A 19 0.07 17.03 2.68
C ARG A 19 -0.88 15.94 2.21
N VAL A 20 -1.87 16.31 1.40
CA VAL A 20 -2.88 15.39 0.86
C VAL A 20 -2.30 14.13 0.20
N CYS A 21 -1.11 14.20 -0.40
CA CYS A 21 -0.43 13.04 -0.98
C CYS A 21 0.07 12.02 0.06
N CYS A 22 0.33 12.44 1.29
CA CYS A 22 0.78 11.61 2.41
C CYS A 22 -0.38 11.17 3.31
N THR A 23 -1.47 11.95 3.36
CA THR A 23 -2.66 11.66 4.19
C THR A 23 -3.78 10.96 3.42
N ARG A 24 -3.73 10.86 2.09
CA ARG A 24 -4.71 10.08 1.31
C ARG A 24 -4.86 8.64 1.84
N PRO A 25 -6.07 8.04 1.80
CA PRO A 25 -6.34 6.75 2.46
C PRO A 25 -5.44 5.61 1.98
N HIS A 26 -5.19 5.53 0.67
CA HIS A 26 -4.44 4.45 0.06
C HIS A 26 -3.22 4.99 -0.71
N VAL A 27 -2.08 4.36 -0.47
CA VAL A 27 -0.87 4.50 -1.30
C VAL A 27 -0.61 3.13 -1.88
N ASN A 28 -1.01 2.93 -3.14
CA ASN A 28 -0.86 1.66 -3.83
C ASN A 28 0.62 1.36 -4.08
N VAL A 29 0.98 0.10 -3.91
CA VAL A 29 2.29 -0.45 -4.23
C VAL A 29 2.11 -1.50 -5.33
N THR A 30 2.95 -1.46 -6.35
CA THR A 30 2.89 -2.41 -7.47
C THR A 30 4.04 -3.42 -7.40
N PHE A 31 3.95 -4.52 -8.15
CA PHE A 31 5.11 -5.38 -8.38
C PHE A 31 6.27 -4.61 -9.05
N GLY A 32 5.96 -3.63 -9.88
CA GLY A 32 6.95 -2.70 -10.43
C GLY A 32 7.68 -1.91 -9.33
N ASP A 33 7.00 -1.49 -8.26
CA ASP A 33 7.65 -0.85 -7.11
C ASP A 33 8.59 -1.79 -6.39
N LEU A 34 8.15 -3.03 -6.10
CA LEU A 34 9.00 -4.04 -5.47
C LEU A 34 10.27 -4.30 -6.29
N SER A 35 10.12 -4.45 -7.61
CA SER A 35 11.23 -4.66 -8.54
C SER A 35 12.21 -3.47 -8.56
N ARG A 36 11.69 -2.24 -8.58
CA ARG A 36 12.51 -1.02 -8.47
C ARG A 36 13.28 -0.97 -7.16
N TRP A 37 12.64 -1.25 -6.03
CA TRP A 37 13.30 -1.23 -4.72
C TRP A 37 14.35 -2.32 -4.58
N ALA A 38 14.10 -3.50 -5.14
CA ALA A 38 15.08 -4.58 -5.20
C ALA A 38 16.32 -4.17 -6.01
N THR A 39 16.12 -3.61 -7.20
CA THR A 39 17.21 -3.13 -8.07
C THR A 39 18.03 -2.01 -7.42
N GLN A 40 17.39 -1.18 -6.58
CA GLN A 40 18.04 -0.11 -5.82
C GLN A 40 18.71 -0.60 -4.52
N ASN A 41 18.66 -1.91 -4.21
CA ASN A 41 19.09 -2.49 -2.94
C ASN A 41 18.46 -1.81 -1.71
N TYR A 42 17.19 -1.39 -1.84
CA TYR A 42 16.47 -0.62 -0.83
C TYR A 42 15.21 -1.33 -0.32
N LEU A 43 14.87 -2.48 -0.89
CA LEU A 43 13.67 -3.26 -0.56
C LEU A 43 13.54 -3.55 0.95
N ASN A 44 14.61 -4.01 1.60
CA ASN A 44 14.57 -4.37 3.03
C ASN A 44 14.26 -3.17 3.95
N HIS A 45 14.58 -1.94 3.51
CA HIS A 45 14.27 -0.72 4.25
C HIS A 45 12.82 -0.26 4.06
N ILE A 46 12.10 -0.78 3.07
CA ILE A 46 10.72 -0.39 2.74
C ILE A 46 9.73 -1.50 3.10
N LEU A 47 10.12 -2.77 2.98
CA LEU A 47 9.21 -3.91 3.01
C LEU A 47 8.35 -3.98 4.29
N HIS A 48 8.92 -3.61 5.45
CA HIS A 48 8.20 -3.60 6.73
C HIS A 48 7.06 -2.57 6.79
N GLY A 49 7.06 -1.60 5.88
CA GLY A 49 6.01 -0.59 5.75
C GLY A 49 4.94 -0.94 4.73
N ILE A 50 4.92 -2.17 4.19
CA ILE A 50 3.97 -2.62 3.17
C ILE A 50 2.98 -3.62 3.77
N THR A 51 1.73 -3.55 3.34
CA THR A 51 0.66 -4.48 3.74
C THR A 51 -0.04 -5.06 2.52
N LEU A 52 -0.50 -6.29 2.66
CA LEU A 52 -1.42 -6.95 1.74
C LEU A 52 -2.84 -6.72 2.26
N ASN A 53 -3.69 -6.10 1.45
CA ASN A 53 -5.10 -5.92 1.76
C ASN A 53 -5.89 -7.01 1.07
N LEU A 54 -6.54 -7.82 1.89
CA LEU A 54 -7.48 -8.86 1.50
C LEU A 54 -8.89 -8.27 1.69
N GLU A 55 -9.28 -7.32 0.84
CA GLU A 55 -10.68 -6.87 0.84
C GLU A 55 -11.55 -8.04 0.33
N GLU A 56 -12.77 -8.19 0.88
CA GLU A 56 -13.71 -9.21 0.42
C GLU A 56 -13.85 -9.12 -1.10
N ALA A 57 -13.63 -10.25 -1.77
CA ALA A 57 -13.24 -10.36 -3.18
C ALA A 57 -14.29 -9.84 -4.19
N GLU A 58 -15.37 -9.21 -3.74
CA GLU A 58 -16.52 -8.83 -4.55
C GLU A 58 -16.39 -7.45 -5.22
N GLU A 59 -15.57 -6.51 -4.71
CA GLU A 59 -15.51 -5.16 -5.30
C GLU A 59 -14.12 -4.65 -5.74
N LYS A 60 -13.00 -5.03 -5.08
CA LYS A 60 -11.68 -4.42 -5.37
C LYS A 60 -10.48 -5.35 -5.45
N GLY A 61 -10.66 -6.64 -5.18
CA GLY A 61 -9.59 -7.64 -5.26
C GLY A 61 -8.46 -7.43 -4.25
N MET A 62 -7.41 -8.26 -4.33
CA MET A 62 -6.24 -8.13 -3.46
C MET A 62 -5.36 -6.95 -3.91
N THR A 63 -4.87 -6.15 -2.97
CA THR A 63 -3.97 -5.02 -3.25
C THR A 63 -2.79 -4.97 -2.31
N LEU A 64 -1.69 -4.36 -2.75
CA LEU A 64 -0.58 -3.98 -1.89
C LEU A 64 -0.64 -2.47 -1.63
N SER A 65 -0.46 -2.07 -0.38
CA SER A 65 -0.40 -0.66 -0.01
C SER A 65 0.63 -0.41 1.09
N THR A 66 0.95 0.85 1.35
CA THR A 66 1.76 1.20 2.53
C THR A 66 0.91 1.14 3.80
N LEU A 67 1.51 0.68 4.90
CA LEU A 67 0.93 0.82 6.23
C LEU A 67 0.60 2.28 6.56
N ARG A 68 -0.37 2.43 7.44
CA ARG A 68 -0.87 3.71 7.94
C ARG A 68 -0.47 3.87 9.40
N LYS A 69 -0.17 5.10 9.81
CA LYS A 69 0.03 5.48 11.21
C LYS A 69 -0.84 6.68 11.55
N PRO A 70 -1.33 6.81 12.79
CA PRO A 70 -2.02 8.01 13.24
C PRO A 70 -1.07 9.22 13.19
N LEU A 71 -1.62 10.41 12.95
CA LEU A 71 -0.86 11.67 13.06
C LEU A 71 -0.73 12.08 14.53
N SER A 72 0.36 12.76 14.85
CA SER A 72 0.69 13.16 16.22
C SER A 72 -0.23 14.26 16.76
N LYS A 73 -0.78 15.10 15.86
CA LYS A 73 -1.67 16.23 16.21
C LYS A 73 -3.16 15.91 16.09
N ASP A 74 -3.50 14.85 15.37
CA ASP A 74 -4.88 14.44 15.11
C ASP A 74 -4.89 12.91 14.94
N THR A 75 -5.24 12.20 16.01
CA THR A 75 -5.23 10.73 16.02
C THR A 75 -6.36 10.12 15.20
N ASP A 76 -7.39 10.89 14.84
CA ASP A 76 -8.47 10.45 13.96
C ASP A 76 -8.05 10.47 12.49
N GLN A 77 -6.96 11.17 12.18
CA GLN A 77 -6.32 11.15 10.88
C GLN A 77 -5.12 10.21 10.85
N THR A 78 -4.94 9.57 9.69
CA THR A 78 -3.77 8.73 9.44
C THR A 78 -2.93 9.31 8.30
N ALA A 79 -1.65 8.96 8.30
CA ALA A 79 -0.74 9.19 7.20
C ALA A 79 -0.01 7.90 6.82
N CYS A 80 0.61 7.92 5.64
CA CYS A 80 1.55 6.88 5.22
C CYS A 80 2.65 6.70 6.28
N VAL A 81 3.01 5.45 6.57
CA VAL A 81 4.07 5.10 7.55
C VAL A 81 5.40 5.80 7.26
N PHE A 82 5.69 6.11 5.98
CA PHE A 82 6.91 6.79 5.54
C PHE A 82 6.86 8.32 5.62
N PHE A 83 5.75 8.91 6.05
CA PHE A 83 5.65 10.34 6.28
C PHE A 83 6.32 10.72 7.61
N ASP A 84 7.21 11.69 7.56
CA ASP A 84 7.85 12.30 8.71
C ASP A 84 7.17 13.64 9.02
N GLU A 85 6.46 13.70 10.15
CA GLU A 85 5.68 14.88 10.54
C GLU A 85 6.56 16.07 10.93
N GLU A 86 7.68 15.80 11.61
CA GLU A 86 8.61 16.85 12.07
C GLU A 86 9.33 17.48 10.89
N ALA A 87 9.87 16.65 9.99
CA ALA A 87 10.55 17.12 8.78
C ALA A 87 9.58 17.57 7.69
N ASN A 88 8.28 17.33 7.85
CA ASN A 88 7.25 17.50 6.85
C ASN A 88 7.67 16.87 5.50
N ALA A 89 8.17 15.63 5.52
CA ALA A 89 8.83 15.02 4.38
C ALA A 89 8.56 13.52 4.26
N CYS A 90 8.69 12.98 3.05
CA CYS A 90 8.64 11.54 2.84
C CYS A 90 10.04 10.94 3.02
N ARG A 91 10.19 9.98 3.93
CA ARG A 91 11.48 9.30 4.21
C ARG A 91 12.03 8.54 3.00
N ILE A 92 11.15 8.13 2.08
CA ILE A 92 11.52 7.41 0.86
C ILE A 92 11.31 8.26 -0.40
N ARG A 93 11.52 9.58 -0.33
CA ARG A 93 11.17 10.54 -1.41
C ARG A 93 11.60 10.15 -2.82
N PHE A 94 12.80 9.59 -3.00
CA PHE A 94 13.33 9.17 -4.31
C PHE A 94 12.95 7.73 -4.69
N SER A 95 12.60 6.92 -3.70
CA SER A 95 12.14 5.54 -3.86
C SER A 95 10.64 5.40 -3.61
N ARG A 96 9.87 6.49 -3.65
CA ARG A 96 8.42 6.44 -3.40
C ARG A 96 7.71 5.54 -4.43
N PRO A 97 6.60 4.88 -4.05
CA PRO A 97 5.77 4.12 -4.99
C PRO A 97 5.38 4.92 -6.22
N ILE A 98 5.15 4.26 -7.36
CA ILE A 98 4.76 4.95 -8.60
C ILE A 98 3.45 5.73 -8.43
N SER A 99 2.52 5.23 -7.63
CA SER A 99 1.30 5.93 -7.23
C SER A 99 1.55 7.27 -6.53
N CYS A 100 2.69 7.44 -5.85
CA CYS A 100 3.10 8.71 -5.23
C CYS A 100 3.86 9.62 -6.22
N ARG A 101 4.40 9.06 -7.31
CA ARG A 101 5.11 9.82 -8.35
C ARG A 101 4.13 10.45 -9.33
N THR A 102 3.00 9.80 -9.57
CA THR A 102 1.92 10.27 -10.46
C THR A 102 1.03 11.33 -9.83
N PHE A 103 0.83 11.27 -8.50
CA PHE A 103 -0.05 12.18 -7.79
C PHE A 103 0.23 13.66 -8.11
N PRO A 104 -0.81 14.48 -8.40
CA PRO A 104 -2.24 14.16 -8.31
C PRO A 104 -2.89 13.71 -9.63
N LEU A 105 -2.10 13.47 -10.70
CA LEU A 105 -2.63 13.05 -12.00
C LEU A 105 -2.66 11.52 -12.09
N GLU A 106 -3.83 10.97 -12.37
CA GLU A 106 -4.02 9.53 -12.56
C GLU A 106 -4.69 9.23 -13.91
N HIS A 107 -4.65 7.96 -14.29
CA HIS A 107 -5.26 7.41 -15.49
C HIS A 107 -6.11 6.18 -15.09
N ASP A 108 -7.34 6.09 -15.61
CA ASP A 108 -8.27 4.98 -15.32
C ASP A 108 -8.31 3.91 -16.42
N GLY A 109 -7.50 4.06 -17.46
CA GLY A 109 -7.52 3.22 -18.66
C GLY A 109 -8.16 3.91 -19.87
N GLU A 110 -8.96 4.97 -19.64
CA GLU A 110 -9.64 5.71 -20.70
C GLU A 110 -9.28 7.20 -20.71
N LYS A 111 -9.16 7.82 -19.53
CA LYS A 111 -8.96 9.26 -19.36
C LYS A 111 -8.02 9.58 -18.22
N PHE A 112 -7.44 10.77 -18.32
CA PHE A 112 -6.67 11.37 -17.24
C PHE A 112 -7.58 12.19 -16.32
N TYR A 113 -7.37 12.08 -15.02
CA TYR A 113 -8.10 12.85 -14.01
C TYR A 113 -7.20 13.26 -12.84
N VAL A 114 -7.65 14.26 -12.10
CA VAL A 114 -6.95 14.75 -10.90
C VAL A 114 -7.65 14.17 -9.68
N THR A 115 -6.92 13.41 -8.86
CA THR A 115 -7.48 12.70 -7.70
C THR A 115 -7.86 13.62 -6.56
N ASP A 116 -7.10 14.69 -6.37
CA ASP A 116 -7.26 15.59 -5.24
C ASP A 116 -7.07 17.02 -5.73
N LYS A 117 -8.18 17.75 -5.87
CA LYS A 117 -8.18 19.12 -6.38
C LYS A 117 -7.68 20.14 -5.35
N GLU A 118 -7.63 19.75 -4.08
CA GLU A 118 -7.17 20.59 -2.97
C GLU A 118 -5.65 20.55 -2.84
N CYS A 119 -4.96 19.72 -3.61
CA CYS A 119 -3.51 19.71 -3.61
C CYS A 119 -2.94 21.10 -3.97
N ALA A 120 -2.28 21.74 -3.00
CA ALA A 120 -1.68 23.05 -3.13
C ALA A 120 -0.62 23.19 -4.25
N GLY A 121 -0.19 22.08 -4.86
CA GLY A 121 0.71 22.08 -6.02
C GLY A 121 0.01 22.24 -7.37
N ILE A 122 -1.31 22.08 -7.44
CA ILE A 122 -2.11 22.22 -8.68
C ILE A 122 -2.14 23.67 -9.12
N GLY A 123 -2.02 23.90 -10.43
CA GLY A 123 -1.99 25.24 -11.00
C GLY A 123 -0.62 25.91 -10.87
N LYS A 124 0.35 25.28 -10.20
CA LYS A 124 1.72 25.77 -10.03
C LYS A 124 2.66 25.07 -11.01
N GLY A 125 3.77 25.73 -11.34
CA GLY A 125 4.79 25.19 -12.23
C GLY A 125 4.60 25.57 -13.70
N GLU A 126 5.61 25.27 -14.49
CA GLU A 126 5.63 25.58 -15.91
C GLU A 126 4.83 24.54 -16.71
N VAL A 127 4.05 25.01 -17.67
CA VAL A 127 3.22 24.15 -18.52
C VAL A 127 3.96 23.90 -19.84
N THR A 128 5.00 23.08 -19.79
CA THR A 128 5.69 22.62 -21.00
C THR A 128 4.97 21.40 -21.58
N ARG A 129 5.09 21.19 -22.90
CA ARG A 129 4.50 20.01 -23.56
C ARG A 129 5.17 18.73 -23.08
N GLU A 130 6.46 18.82 -22.83
CA GLU A 130 7.33 17.76 -22.34
C GLU A 130 6.92 17.32 -20.94
N ALA A 131 6.76 18.26 -20.00
CA ALA A 131 6.33 17.95 -18.63
C ALA A 131 4.92 17.33 -18.60
N LEU A 132 4.00 17.83 -19.42
CA LEU A 132 2.67 17.23 -19.53
C LEU A 132 2.72 15.82 -20.13
N ARG A 133 3.58 15.58 -21.13
CA ARG A 133 3.78 14.26 -21.73
C ARG A 133 4.34 13.28 -20.72
N GLU A 134 5.37 13.67 -19.98
CA GLU A 134 5.99 12.84 -18.93
C GLU A 134 5.00 12.50 -17.81
N ALA A 135 4.21 13.47 -17.36
CA ALA A 135 3.18 13.24 -16.35
C ALA A 135 2.12 12.23 -16.82
N LYS A 136 1.68 12.33 -18.07
CA LYS A 136 0.72 11.38 -18.67
C LYS A 136 1.31 9.98 -18.81
N GLN A 137 2.52 9.87 -19.35
CA GLN A 137 3.22 8.58 -19.49
C GLN A 137 3.40 7.89 -18.13
N LEU A 138 3.70 8.67 -17.09
CA LEU A 138 3.84 8.13 -15.75
C LEU A 138 2.50 7.66 -15.18
N ALA A 139 1.41 8.38 -15.43
CA ALA A 139 0.06 7.99 -15.01
C ALA A 139 -0.46 6.74 -15.75
N GLU A 140 -0.21 6.63 -17.05
CA GLU A 140 -0.49 5.42 -17.83
C GLU A 140 0.31 4.22 -17.29
N LYS A 141 1.60 4.42 -17.04
CA LYS A 141 2.46 3.37 -16.46
C LYS A 141 2.01 2.92 -15.07
N GLU A 142 1.56 3.84 -14.22
CA GLU A 142 0.99 3.49 -12.91
C GLU A 142 -0.24 2.62 -13.07
N TYR A 143 -1.14 2.98 -13.98
CA TYR A 143 -2.35 2.22 -14.27
C TYR A 143 -2.00 0.79 -14.73
N GLU A 144 -1.08 0.67 -15.69
CA GLU A 144 -0.62 -0.63 -16.20
C GLU A 144 -0.03 -1.50 -15.09
N GLU A 145 0.91 -0.96 -14.31
CA GLU A 145 1.55 -1.71 -13.20
C GLU A 145 0.55 -2.08 -12.11
N ARG A 146 -0.44 -1.22 -11.85
CA ARG A 146 -1.49 -1.46 -10.86
C ARG A 146 -2.42 -2.58 -11.32
N VAL A 147 -2.88 -2.55 -12.57
CA VAL A 147 -3.70 -3.61 -13.17
C VAL A 147 -2.95 -4.93 -13.15
N GLU A 148 -1.69 -4.95 -13.61
CA GLU A 148 -0.84 -6.15 -13.58
C GLU A 148 -0.74 -6.73 -12.17
N THR A 149 -0.50 -5.87 -11.17
CA THR A 149 -0.39 -6.29 -9.77
C THR A 149 -1.71 -6.87 -9.27
N ILE A 150 -2.84 -6.18 -9.46
CA ILE A 150 -4.15 -6.64 -8.97
C ILE A 150 -4.54 -7.98 -9.62
N THR A 151 -4.27 -8.16 -10.91
CA THR A 151 -4.60 -9.39 -11.63
C THR A 151 -3.72 -10.58 -11.22
N ALA A 152 -2.42 -10.35 -10.99
CA ALA A 152 -1.48 -11.44 -10.69
C ALA A 152 -1.34 -11.75 -9.19
N LEU A 153 -1.62 -10.80 -8.30
CA LEU A 153 -1.43 -10.94 -6.85
C LEU A 153 -2.21 -12.10 -6.22
N PRO A 154 -3.48 -12.40 -6.60
CA PRO A 154 -4.18 -13.58 -6.10
C PRO A 154 -3.47 -14.90 -6.40
N ALA A 155 -2.89 -15.04 -7.60
CA ALA A 155 -2.16 -16.24 -7.99
C ALA A 155 -0.86 -16.36 -7.19
N VAL A 156 -0.11 -15.27 -7.05
CA VAL A 156 1.11 -15.22 -6.23
C VAL A 156 0.81 -15.58 -4.78
N TYR A 157 -0.25 -15.00 -4.20
CA TYR A 157 -0.68 -15.29 -2.84
C TYR A 157 -1.07 -16.76 -2.65
N SER A 158 -1.81 -17.33 -3.61
CA SER A 158 -2.22 -18.74 -3.58
C SER A 158 -1.03 -19.70 -3.60
N VAL A 159 0.02 -19.39 -4.38
CA VAL A 159 1.27 -20.17 -4.40
C VAL A 159 1.99 -20.13 -3.05
N ILE A 160 2.11 -18.95 -2.44
CA ILE A 160 2.75 -18.77 -1.13
C ILE A 160 1.98 -19.54 -0.05
N MET A 161 0.66 -19.34 0.02
CA MET A 161 -0.19 -20.02 1.00
C MET A 161 -0.19 -21.54 0.81
N GLY A 162 -0.22 -22.01 -0.43
CA GLY A 162 -0.10 -23.43 -0.75
C GLY A 162 1.21 -24.04 -0.24
N GLN A 163 2.33 -23.31 -0.35
CA GLN A 163 3.62 -23.76 0.19
C GLN A 163 3.64 -23.74 1.72
N MET A 164 3.11 -22.70 2.36
CA MET A 164 3.01 -22.63 3.83
C MET A 164 2.19 -23.79 4.40
N LEU A 165 1.07 -24.13 3.76
CA LEU A 165 0.24 -25.27 4.17
C LEU A 165 0.97 -26.61 4.04
N ARG A 166 1.75 -26.80 2.97
CA ARG A 166 2.58 -28.02 2.80
C ARG A 166 3.65 -28.12 3.87
N GLN A 167 4.37 -27.02 4.13
CA GLN A 167 5.41 -26.98 5.17
C GLN A 167 4.82 -27.23 6.57
N SER A 168 3.64 -26.68 6.85
CA SER A 168 2.90 -26.94 8.10
C SER A 168 2.50 -28.42 8.21
N ALA A 169 1.96 -29.01 7.14
CA ALA A 169 1.60 -30.43 7.11
C ALA A 169 2.82 -31.35 7.27
N GLU A 170 3.97 -31.03 6.67
CA GLU A 170 5.22 -31.77 6.83
C GLU A 170 5.78 -31.65 8.25
N ALA A 171 5.77 -30.44 8.83
CA ALA A 171 6.17 -30.24 10.22
C ALA A 171 5.31 -31.08 11.17
N MET A 172 3.98 -31.09 10.99
CA MET A 172 3.05 -31.91 11.78
C MET A 172 3.30 -33.43 11.63
N LYS A 173 3.71 -33.88 10.44
CA LYS A 173 4.08 -35.28 10.19
C LYS A 173 5.36 -35.70 10.90
N ASN A 174 6.32 -34.79 11.02
CA ASN A 174 7.63 -35.03 11.61
C ASN A 174 7.69 -34.76 13.13
N LEU A 175 6.58 -34.38 13.75
CA LEU A 175 6.49 -34.32 15.22
C LEU A 175 6.62 -35.73 15.81
N SER A 176 7.41 -35.82 16.89
CA SER A 176 7.43 -37.03 17.72
C SER A 176 6.06 -37.22 18.40
N ASP A 177 5.74 -38.46 18.80
CA ASP A 177 4.49 -38.73 19.53
C ASP A 177 4.41 -37.95 20.85
N GLU A 178 5.55 -37.60 21.43
CA GLU A 178 5.63 -36.77 22.66
C GLU A 178 5.30 -35.30 22.36
N ASP A 179 5.79 -34.77 21.24
CA ASP A 179 5.52 -33.38 20.83
C ASP A 179 4.08 -33.21 20.33
N ARG A 180 3.49 -34.22 19.68
CA ARG A 180 2.07 -34.24 19.33
C ARG A 180 1.17 -34.18 20.56
N LYS A 181 1.45 -35.01 21.58
CA LYS A 181 0.69 -34.99 22.84
C LYS A 181 0.78 -33.64 23.55
N LYS A 182 1.96 -33.01 23.57
CA LYS A 182 2.12 -31.66 24.14
C LYS A 182 1.34 -30.61 23.35
N LEU A 183 1.33 -30.70 22.03
CA LEU A 183 0.52 -29.84 21.16
C LEU A 183 -0.98 -30.00 21.40
N ASP A 184 -1.46 -31.23 21.49
CA ASP A 184 -2.88 -31.54 21.76
C ASP A 184 -3.28 -31.04 23.15
N GLU A 185 -2.45 -31.25 24.18
CA GLU A 185 -2.68 -30.72 25.53
C GLU A 185 -2.75 -29.18 25.57
N ILE A 186 -1.90 -28.50 24.80
CA ILE A 186 -1.91 -27.03 24.70
C ILE A 186 -3.18 -26.55 24.00
N MET A 187 -3.59 -27.21 22.90
CA MET A 187 -4.80 -26.84 22.15
C MET A 187 -6.07 -27.06 22.98
N SER A 188 -6.21 -28.22 23.63
CA SER A 188 -7.36 -28.51 24.48
C SER A 188 -7.47 -27.59 25.70
N LYS A 189 -6.35 -27.17 26.31
CA LYS A 189 -6.36 -26.17 27.38
C LYS A 189 -6.86 -24.81 26.89
N ARG A 190 -6.46 -24.42 25.68
CA ARG A 190 -6.85 -23.13 25.08
C ARG A 190 -8.34 -23.10 24.74
N GLU A 191 -8.88 -24.18 24.19
CA GLU A 191 -10.32 -24.34 23.93
C GLU A 191 -11.16 -24.31 25.21
N GLN A 192 -10.66 -24.92 26.30
CA GLN A 192 -11.32 -24.88 27.61
C GLN A 192 -11.27 -23.49 28.26
N GLU A 193 -10.16 -22.77 28.13
CA GLU A 193 -10.03 -21.40 28.64
C GLU A 193 -10.95 -20.43 27.87
N ASP A 194 -11.06 -20.57 26.55
CA ASP A 194 -11.95 -19.73 25.74
C ASP A 194 -13.44 -20.05 26.02
N ALA A 195 -13.80 -21.32 26.22
CA ALA A 195 -15.16 -21.72 26.63
C ALA A 195 -15.53 -21.22 28.05
N SER A 196 -14.58 -21.21 28.99
CA SER A 196 -14.82 -20.68 30.34
C SER A 196 -14.97 -19.16 30.40
N LYS A 197 -14.40 -18.43 29.43
CA LYS A 197 -14.53 -16.96 29.35
C LYS A 197 -15.82 -16.52 28.67
N SER A 198 -16.40 -17.35 27.80
CA SER A 198 -17.72 -17.07 27.21
C SER A 198 -18.89 -17.29 28.17
N ASP A 199 -18.72 -18.12 29.21
CA ASP A 199 -19.76 -18.39 30.22
C ASP A 199 -19.79 -17.38 31.39
N ASP A 200 -18.77 -16.51 31.52
CA ASP A 200 -18.66 -15.50 32.60
C ASP A 200 -19.12 -14.08 32.15
N SER A 201 -19.78 -13.97 30.98
CA SER A 201 -20.17 -12.68 30.37
C SER A 201 -21.70 -12.45 30.26
N ASP A 202 -22.54 -13.24 30.93
CA ASP A 202 -24.00 -13.03 31.01
C ASP A 202 -24.44 -12.40 32.35
#